data_AF-A0A5C5ZEV5-F1
#
_entry.id   AF-A0A5C5ZEV5-F1
#
_cell.length_a   1.000
_cell.length_b   1.000
_cell.length_c   1.000
_cell.angle_alpha   90.00
_cell.angle_beta   90.00
_cell.angle_gamma   90.00
#
_symmetry.space_group_name_H-M   'P 1'
#
loop_
_entity.id
_entity.type
_entity.pdbx_description
1 polymer ?
#
loop_
_entity_poly.entity_id
_entity_poly.type
_entity_poly.pdbx_seq_one_letter_code
_entity_poly.pdbx_strand_id
1 'polypeptide(L)'
;MRSLLFSIVALVCLAPTAVAVPSLSVVDYGNGTAGVQVVLDAPGAIGVEVAVEFTHGLTLTSAQISDTVAFDTPNPGDNPFLPGSPIGGDTTGLWTELENGHVFASFGGPGLAAGVYELLTLGYENSGGLQAEGYVAQNGVLGDLLLDSFGAPPMGIVGDTNDDGFVSTLDIDPFVLALTNPAAYDAMYPGIRVERADINMDLVVNTLDIQFFVQVITGAGVAATPEPASLAIAGALGGAWRPCPARPVRTVTGGESPLRDGVVPAY
;
A
#
# COMPACT_ATOMS: atom_id res chain seq x y z
N MET A 1 12.00 -47.72 43.61
CA MET A 1 12.31 -47.22 42.26
C MET A 1 11.18 -47.70 41.35
N ARG A 2 10.29 -46.80 40.90
CA ARG A 2 9.19 -47.11 39.99
C ARG A 2 9.30 -46.14 38.81
N SER A 3 9.69 -46.66 37.66
CA SER A 3 9.85 -45.92 36.41
C SER A 3 8.48 -45.70 35.76
N LEU A 4 8.15 -44.45 35.45
CA LEU A 4 7.03 -44.08 34.58
C LEU A 4 7.43 -44.24 33.11
N LEU A 5 6.61 -44.91 32.31
CA LEU A 5 6.57 -44.72 30.85
C LEU A 5 5.29 -43.96 30.51
N PHE A 6 5.43 -42.71 30.08
CA PHE A 6 4.41 -41.99 29.33
C PHE A 6 4.83 -41.95 27.86
N SER A 7 4.14 -42.69 27.00
CA SER A 7 4.24 -42.50 25.56
C SER A 7 3.40 -41.28 25.18
N ILE A 8 4.06 -40.17 24.84
CA ILE A 8 3.43 -39.03 24.19
C ILE A 8 3.40 -39.33 22.69
N VAL A 9 2.21 -39.61 22.16
CA VAL A 9 1.95 -39.52 20.73
C VAL A 9 1.79 -38.04 20.42
N ALA A 10 2.84 -37.42 19.87
CA ALA A 10 2.76 -36.07 19.34
C ALA A 10 1.95 -36.13 18.03
N LEU A 11 0.64 -35.87 18.13
CA LEU A 11 -0.14 -35.46 16.97
C LEU A 11 0.35 -34.05 16.61
N VAL A 12 1.18 -33.96 15.57
CA VAL A 12 1.51 -32.68 14.94
C VAL A 12 0.24 -32.19 14.26
N CYS A 13 -0.62 -31.52 15.02
CA CYS A 13 -1.52 -30.53 14.45
C CYS A 13 -0.61 -29.44 13.90
N LEU A 14 -0.46 -29.40 12.58
CA LEU A 14 -0.04 -28.18 11.88
C LEU A 14 -1.08 -27.13 12.28
N ALA A 15 -0.76 -26.31 13.28
CA ALA A 15 -1.49 -25.09 13.52
C ALA A 15 -1.49 -24.33 12.17
N PRO A 16 -2.60 -23.73 11.74
CA PRO A 16 -2.53 -22.78 10.65
C PRO A 16 -1.43 -21.79 11.03
N THR A 17 -0.50 -21.54 10.12
CA THR A 17 0.44 -20.44 10.25
C THR A 17 -0.43 -19.20 10.45
N ALA A 18 -0.56 -18.74 11.70
CA ALA A 18 -1.12 -17.44 11.97
C ALA A 18 -0.22 -16.49 11.19
N VAL A 19 -0.74 -15.94 10.11
CA VAL A 19 -0.13 -14.79 9.47
C VAL A 19 -0.19 -13.74 10.56
N ALA A 20 0.94 -13.53 11.23
CA ALA A 20 1.08 -12.34 12.04
C ALA A 20 0.84 -11.19 11.06
N VAL A 21 0.01 -10.24 11.48
CA VAL A 21 -0.28 -9.02 10.74
C VAL A 21 -0.02 -7.88 11.72
N PRO A 22 0.54 -6.75 11.27
CA PRO A 22 0.63 -5.58 12.12
C PRO A 22 -0.76 -5.24 12.68
N SER A 23 -0.84 -4.88 13.95
CA SER A 23 -2.12 -4.68 14.63
C SER A 23 -2.09 -3.49 15.58
N LEU A 24 -3.28 -3.01 15.92
CA LEU A 24 -3.49 -1.95 16.89
C LEU A 24 -4.04 -2.54 18.19
N SER A 25 -3.54 -2.06 19.31
CA SER A 25 -3.98 -2.48 20.64
C SER A 25 -4.17 -1.26 21.53
N VAL A 26 -5.21 -1.27 22.35
CA VAL A 26 -5.42 -0.26 23.40
C VAL A 26 -5.05 -0.88 24.74
N VAL A 27 -4.24 -0.17 25.52
CA VAL A 27 -3.79 -0.60 26.84
C VAL A 27 -4.16 0.46 27.86
N ASP A 28 -4.91 0.07 28.90
CA ASP A 28 -5.11 0.93 30.07
C ASP A 28 -3.98 0.70 31.08
N TYR A 29 -3.31 1.77 31.50
CA TYR A 29 -2.22 1.72 32.48
C TYR A 29 -2.69 1.84 33.93
N GLY A 30 -3.98 2.10 34.16
CA GLY A 30 -4.58 2.14 35.50
C GLY A 30 -4.19 3.35 36.35
N ASN A 31 -3.56 4.36 35.74
CA ASN A 31 -3.11 5.60 36.37
C ASN A 31 -3.77 6.85 35.76
N GLY A 32 -4.94 6.69 35.11
CA GLY A 32 -5.60 7.75 34.35
C GLY A 32 -4.95 8.00 32.98
N THR A 33 -4.16 7.05 32.47
CA THR A 33 -3.62 7.10 31.12
C THR A 33 -3.85 5.79 30.38
N ALA A 34 -4.11 5.90 29.08
CA ALA A 34 -4.24 4.78 28.16
C ALA A 34 -3.27 4.95 26.99
N GLY A 35 -2.80 3.83 26.48
CA GLY A 35 -1.90 3.74 25.35
C GLY A 35 -2.59 3.21 24.11
N VAL A 36 -2.31 3.81 22.96
CA VAL A 36 -2.57 3.20 21.65
C VAL A 36 -1.26 2.64 21.12
N GLN A 37 -1.18 1.32 21.04
CA GLN A 37 0.00 0.58 20.66
C GLN A 37 -0.14 0.03 19.24
N VAL A 38 0.95 0.13 18.50
CA VAL A 38 1.13 -0.53 17.22
C VAL A 38 2.04 -1.73 17.44
N VAL A 39 1.55 -2.91 17.09
CA VAL A 39 2.30 -4.16 17.13
C VAL A 39 2.77 -4.46 15.72
N LEU A 40 4.08 -4.51 15.54
CA LEU A 40 4.75 -4.92 14.30
C LEU A 40 5.22 -6.36 14.43
N ASP A 41 5.05 -7.13 13.38
CA ASP A 41 5.39 -8.56 13.31
C ASP A 41 6.68 -8.83 12.51
N ALA A 42 7.11 -7.87 11.71
CA ALA A 42 8.33 -7.90 10.91
C ALA A 42 9.12 -6.61 11.12
N PRO A 43 10.36 -6.53 10.62
CA PRO A 43 11.02 -5.25 10.46
C PRO A 43 10.55 -4.52 9.19
N GLY A 44 10.45 -3.20 9.21
CA GLY A 44 10.09 -2.40 8.01
C GLY A 44 9.47 -1.06 8.33
N ALA A 45 9.46 -0.14 7.34
CA ALA A 45 8.83 1.19 7.42
C ALA A 45 7.37 1.06 7.87
N ILE A 46 6.85 2.05 8.59
CA ILE A 46 5.49 1.98 9.13
C ILE A 46 4.66 3.14 8.62
N GLY A 47 3.37 2.89 8.46
CA GLY A 47 2.33 3.89 8.30
C GLY A 47 1.18 3.53 9.22
N VAL A 48 0.66 4.48 9.98
CA VAL A 48 -0.49 4.27 10.84
C VAL A 48 -1.44 5.44 10.69
N GLU A 49 -2.73 5.11 10.68
CA GLU A 49 -3.83 6.05 10.78
C GLU A 49 -4.79 5.50 11.83
N VAL A 50 -5.12 6.30 12.84
CA VAL A 50 -6.03 5.88 13.91
C VAL A 50 -6.95 7.03 14.33
N ALA A 51 -8.22 6.72 14.47
CA ALA A 51 -9.23 7.52 15.12
C ALA A 51 -9.55 6.91 16.49
N VAL A 52 -9.61 7.74 17.52
CA VAL A 52 -9.97 7.35 18.90
C VAL A 52 -11.14 8.18 19.37
N GLU A 53 -12.14 7.52 19.92
CA GLU A 53 -13.34 8.13 20.48
C GLU A 53 -13.54 7.69 21.94
N PHE A 54 -13.67 8.68 22.82
CA PHE A 54 -14.00 8.51 24.23
C PHE A 54 -15.52 8.62 24.39
N THR A 55 -16.14 7.58 24.95
CA THR A 55 -17.58 7.45 25.05
C THR A 55 -18.03 7.04 26.46
N HIS A 56 -19.34 7.00 26.67
CA HIS A 56 -19.96 6.41 27.87
C HIS A 56 -19.45 6.99 29.22
N GLY A 57 -19.11 8.29 29.26
CA GLY A 57 -18.72 8.99 30.48
C GLY A 57 -17.21 9.01 30.77
N LEU A 58 -16.38 8.42 29.91
CA LEU A 58 -14.93 8.60 29.95
C LEU A 58 -14.59 9.98 29.37
N THR A 59 -13.71 10.74 30.04
CA THR A 59 -13.36 12.10 29.61
C THR A 59 -11.91 12.15 29.19
N LEU A 60 -11.65 12.53 27.93
CA LEU A 60 -10.31 12.74 27.42
C LEU A 60 -9.73 14.05 27.99
N THR A 61 -8.52 14.00 28.53
CA THR A 61 -7.83 15.17 29.12
C THR A 61 -6.56 15.55 28.38
N SER A 62 -5.92 14.60 27.68
CA SER A 62 -4.75 14.87 26.85
C SER A 62 -4.54 13.77 25.82
N ALA A 63 -3.86 14.10 24.72
CA ALA A 63 -3.38 13.15 23.73
C ALA A 63 -2.03 13.64 23.17
N GLN A 64 -1.05 12.75 23.07
CA GLN A 64 0.28 13.08 22.56
C GLN A 64 0.90 11.88 21.86
N ILE A 65 1.74 12.13 20.86
CA ILE A 65 2.58 11.09 20.25
C ILE A 65 3.66 10.68 21.25
N SER A 66 3.74 9.39 21.55
CA SER A 66 4.66 8.87 22.57
C SER A 66 6.03 8.55 21.98
N ASP A 67 6.09 7.64 21.01
CA ASP A 67 7.35 7.28 20.36
C ASP A 67 7.57 8.13 19.09
N THR A 68 8.12 9.33 19.27
CA THR A 68 8.42 10.25 18.17
C THR A 68 9.59 9.80 17.29
N VAL A 69 10.27 8.70 17.63
CA VAL A 69 11.31 8.08 16.79
C VAL A 69 10.68 7.02 15.89
N ALA A 70 9.73 6.26 16.43
CA ALA A 70 8.93 5.32 15.66
C ALA A 70 7.99 6.04 14.68
N PHE A 71 7.34 7.12 15.13
CA PHE A 71 6.32 7.87 14.40
C PHE A 71 6.81 9.31 14.19
N ASP A 72 7.78 9.46 13.29
CA ASP A 72 8.53 10.72 13.10
C ASP A 72 7.98 11.59 11.97
N THR A 73 7.15 11.03 11.10
CA THR A 73 6.72 11.68 9.87
C THR A 73 5.21 11.85 9.88
N PRO A 74 4.68 13.03 10.25
CA PRO A 74 3.27 13.35 10.04
C PRO A 74 2.91 13.17 8.56
N ASN A 75 1.88 12.38 8.27
CA ASN A 75 1.34 12.20 6.91
C ASN A 75 -0.10 12.74 6.86
N PRO A 76 -0.58 13.11 5.66
CA PRO A 76 -1.99 13.38 5.45
C PRO A 76 -2.82 12.13 5.77
N GLY A 77 -3.94 12.29 6.46
CA GLY A 77 -4.89 11.21 6.78
C GLY A 77 -6.33 11.64 6.54
N ASP A 78 -7.26 10.67 6.60
CA ASP A 78 -8.71 10.90 6.45
C ASP A 78 -9.39 10.86 7.82
N ASN A 79 -9.65 12.02 8.41
CA ASN A 79 -10.19 12.14 9.76
C ASN A 79 -11.72 12.01 9.76
N PRO A 80 -12.28 10.91 10.32
CA PRO A 80 -13.72 10.67 10.31
C PRO A 80 -14.54 11.68 11.14
N PHE A 81 -13.88 12.50 11.98
CA PHE A 81 -14.53 13.50 12.81
C PHE A 81 -14.77 14.83 12.08
N LEU A 82 -14.21 15.03 10.87
CA LEU A 82 -14.38 16.25 10.09
C LEU A 82 -15.40 16.05 8.95
N PRO A 83 -16.55 16.76 8.95
CA PRO A 83 -17.54 16.63 7.87
C PRO A 83 -17.09 17.28 6.55
N GLY A 84 -17.21 16.55 5.43
CA GLY A 84 -17.27 17.14 4.08
C GLY A 84 -15.96 17.43 3.36
N SER A 85 -14.87 16.72 3.66
CA SER A 85 -13.59 16.86 2.95
C SER A 85 -13.40 15.73 1.91
N PRO A 86 -12.71 15.95 0.77
CA PRO A 86 -12.49 14.91 -0.23
C PRO A 86 -11.40 13.94 0.22
N ILE A 87 -11.53 12.69 -0.21
CA ILE A 87 -10.54 11.60 -0.23
C ILE A 87 -9.14 11.99 0.31
N GLY A 88 -8.87 11.70 1.59
CA GLY A 88 -7.53 11.75 2.20
C GLY A 88 -6.89 13.14 2.35
N GLY A 89 -6.30 13.40 3.52
CA GLY A 89 -5.47 14.58 3.78
C GLY A 89 -6.21 15.79 4.33
N ASP A 90 -7.37 15.58 4.96
CA ASP A 90 -8.10 16.62 5.68
C ASP A 90 -7.38 17.04 6.98
N THR A 91 -6.50 16.18 7.47
CA THR A 91 -5.64 16.37 8.63
C THR A 91 -4.26 15.82 8.36
N THR A 92 -3.27 16.28 9.11
CA THR A 92 -1.89 15.81 9.02
C THR A 92 -1.34 15.64 10.41
N GLY A 93 -0.76 14.48 10.70
CA GLY A 93 -0.22 14.21 12.03
C GLY A 93 -1.31 14.00 13.08
N LEU A 94 -1.13 14.63 14.24
CA LEU A 94 -2.03 14.53 15.39
C LEU A 94 -3.07 15.66 15.36
N TRP A 95 -4.34 15.29 15.41
CA TRP A 95 -5.48 16.17 15.61
C TRP A 95 -6.25 15.76 16.87
N THR A 96 -6.75 16.73 17.63
CA THR A 96 -7.45 16.48 18.90
C THR A 96 -8.63 17.41 19.08
N GLU A 97 -9.74 16.87 19.58
CA GLU A 97 -10.88 17.63 20.09
C GLU A 97 -11.29 17.05 21.44
N LEU A 98 -10.60 17.51 22.49
CA LEU A 98 -10.71 16.94 23.85
C LEU A 98 -12.12 17.04 24.42
N GLU A 99 -12.84 18.12 24.12
CA GLU A 99 -14.20 18.37 24.61
C GLU A 99 -15.20 17.30 24.14
N ASN A 100 -15.01 16.79 22.91
CA ASN A 100 -15.82 15.72 22.33
C ASN A 100 -15.19 14.33 22.49
N GLY A 101 -13.98 14.25 23.08
CA GLY A 101 -13.30 12.98 23.27
C GLY A 101 -12.72 12.39 21.98
N HIS A 102 -12.44 13.21 20.98
CA HIS A 102 -11.93 12.76 19.69
C HIS A 102 -10.42 12.97 19.56
N VAL A 103 -9.72 11.97 19.03
CA VAL A 103 -8.31 12.06 18.63
C VAL A 103 -8.16 11.38 17.28
N PHE A 104 -7.43 12.02 16.37
CA PHE A 104 -7.01 11.40 15.12
C PHE A 104 -5.50 11.52 15.01
N ALA A 105 -4.81 10.45 14.62
CA ALA A 105 -3.37 10.47 14.39
C ALA A 105 -3.04 9.71 13.12
N SER A 106 -2.36 10.37 12.20
CA SER A 106 -1.76 9.76 11.02
C SER A 106 -0.26 10.03 11.04
N PHE A 107 0.55 8.97 11.10
CA PHE A 107 2.02 9.06 11.07
C PHE A 107 2.67 7.93 10.25
N GLY A 108 3.81 8.25 9.65
CA GLY A 108 4.79 7.30 9.13
C GLY A 108 6.04 7.22 10.01
N GLY A 109 6.90 6.24 9.69
CA GLY A 109 8.15 6.03 10.41
C GLY A 109 9.24 5.35 9.58
N PRO A 110 10.51 5.48 9.98
CA PRO A 110 11.69 5.08 9.19
C PRO A 110 11.86 3.56 9.04
N GLY A 111 11.08 2.81 9.81
CA GLY A 111 11.05 1.37 9.78
C GLY A 111 11.81 0.73 10.91
N LEU A 112 11.06 0.01 11.73
CA LEU A 112 11.50 -0.50 13.01
C LEU A 112 11.60 -2.01 12.94
N ALA A 113 12.10 -2.63 14.02
CA ALA A 113 12.05 -4.07 14.17
C ALA A 113 10.61 -4.54 14.50
N ALA A 114 10.37 -5.85 14.45
CA ALA A 114 9.17 -6.42 15.05
C ALA A 114 9.14 -6.07 16.54
N GLY A 115 7.98 -5.69 17.06
CA GLY A 115 7.86 -5.18 18.42
C GLY A 115 6.56 -4.43 18.66
N VAL A 116 6.44 -3.92 19.89
CA VAL A 116 5.30 -3.10 20.30
C VAL A 116 5.81 -1.66 20.45
N TYR A 117 5.16 -0.73 19.77
CA TYR A 117 5.50 0.68 19.75
C TYR A 117 4.31 1.50 20.22
N GLU A 118 4.55 2.46 21.10
CA GLU A 118 3.51 3.34 21.62
C GLU A 118 3.29 4.50 20.66
N LEU A 119 2.15 4.53 19.97
CA LEU A 119 1.79 5.65 19.10
C LEU A 119 1.27 6.82 19.93
N LEU A 120 0.19 6.62 20.70
CA LEU A 120 -0.44 7.66 21.50
C LEU A 120 -0.38 7.34 22.98
N THR A 121 -0.09 8.35 23.80
CA THR A 121 -0.45 8.38 25.21
C THR A 121 -1.63 9.32 25.40
N LEU A 122 -2.71 8.78 25.96
CA LEU A 122 -3.98 9.46 26.19
C LEU A 122 -4.19 9.62 27.69
N GLY A 123 -4.39 10.84 28.17
CA GLY A 123 -4.84 11.09 29.54
C GLY A 123 -6.36 11.06 29.61
N TYR A 124 -6.92 10.47 30.66
CA TYR A 124 -8.35 10.38 30.84
C TYR A 124 -8.77 10.52 32.30
N GLU A 125 -10.02 10.94 32.49
CA GLU A 125 -10.71 10.96 33.76
C GLU A 125 -12.02 10.17 33.68
N ASN A 126 -12.58 9.86 34.85
CA ASN A 126 -13.84 9.12 35.01
C ASN A 126 -13.77 7.67 34.49
N SER A 127 -14.92 7.08 34.23
CA SER A 127 -15.07 5.70 33.76
C SER A 127 -16.05 5.67 32.60
N GLY A 128 -15.79 4.82 31.61
CA GLY A 128 -16.61 4.73 30.41
C GLY A 128 -15.93 3.88 29.34
N GLY A 129 -16.17 4.20 28.08
CA GLY A 129 -15.64 3.48 26.91
C GLY A 129 -14.57 4.28 26.18
N LEU A 130 -13.64 3.55 25.56
CA LEU A 130 -12.68 4.06 24.61
C LEU A 130 -12.70 3.12 23.41
N GLN A 131 -12.85 3.67 22.22
CA GLN A 131 -12.78 2.94 20.96
C GLN A 131 -11.64 3.51 20.13
N ALA A 132 -10.84 2.64 19.52
CA ALA A 132 -9.78 3.03 18.61
C ALA A 132 -9.89 2.19 17.35
N GLU A 133 -10.03 2.85 16.21
CA GLU A 133 -10.21 2.23 14.89
C GLU A 133 -9.22 2.86 13.91
N GLY A 134 -8.67 2.07 13.01
CA GLY A 134 -7.63 2.56 12.13
C GLY A 134 -6.91 1.47 11.34
N TYR A 135 -5.95 1.90 10.55
CA TYR A 135 -5.11 1.07 9.72
C TYR A 135 -3.66 1.15 10.16
N VAL A 136 -2.99 0.00 10.18
CA VAL A 136 -1.54 -0.10 10.35
C VAL A 136 -0.98 -0.79 9.11
N ALA A 137 -0.07 -0.11 8.43
CA ALA A 137 0.70 -0.63 7.32
C ALA A 137 2.18 -0.77 7.72
N GLN A 138 2.82 -1.81 7.19
CA GLN A 138 4.25 -2.04 7.36
C GLN A 138 4.89 -2.35 6.00
N ASN A 139 6.02 -1.71 5.67
CA ASN A 139 6.75 -1.92 4.43
C ASN A 139 7.51 -3.25 4.48
N GLY A 140 7.18 -4.14 3.55
CA GLY A 140 7.33 -5.59 3.60
C GLY A 140 5.98 -6.32 3.58
N VAL A 141 4.94 -5.64 4.08
CA VAL A 141 3.52 -5.96 3.95
C VAL A 141 2.78 -4.71 3.43
N LEU A 142 3.22 -4.19 2.29
CA LEU A 142 2.22 -4.01 1.23
C LEU A 142 1.96 -5.43 0.71
N GLY A 143 1.38 -6.27 1.56
CA GLY A 143 1.02 -7.61 1.17
C GLY A 143 0.11 -7.48 -0.03
N ASP A 144 0.16 -8.47 -0.90
CA ASP A 144 -0.81 -8.75 -1.96
C ASP A 144 -2.27 -8.37 -1.59
N LEU A 145 -2.61 -8.31 -0.28
CA LEU A 145 -3.86 -7.81 0.29
C LEU A 145 -4.22 -6.32 0.12
N LEU A 146 -3.30 -5.39 -0.18
CA LEU A 146 -3.69 -4.04 -0.62
C LEU A 146 -3.97 -3.97 -2.14
N LEU A 147 -3.70 -5.06 -2.86
CA LEU A 147 -4.17 -5.28 -4.22
C LEU A 147 -5.31 -6.32 -4.28
N ASP A 148 -5.59 -7.03 -3.18
CA ASP A 148 -6.63 -8.05 -3.08
C ASP A 148 -7.44 -7.93 -1.77
N SER A 149 -8.63 -7.33 -1.88
CA SER A 149 -9.80 -7.67 -1.05
C SER A 149 -9.86 -7.18 0.41
N PHE A 150 -9.87 -5.86 0.62
CA PHE A 150 -10.71 -5.24 1.67
C PHE A 150 -11.36 -3.94 1.17
N GLY A 151 -12.53 -4.05 0.56
CA GLY A 151 -13.58 -3.03 0.62
C GLY A 151 -13.36 -1.66 -0.01
N ALA A 152 -12.19 -1.33 -0.57
CA ALA A 152 -12.16 -0.31 -1.60
C ALA A 152 -13.09 -0.81 -2.72
N PRO A 153 -14.09 -0.03 -3.19
CA PRO A 153 -14.72 -0.36 -4.46
C PRO A 153 -13.57 -0.60 -5.43
N PRO A 154 -13.62 -1.68 -6.24
CA PRO A 154 -12.47 -2.13 -7.01
C PRO A 154 -11.76 -0.91 -7.55
N MET A 155 -10.44 -0.82 -7.34
CA MET A 155 -9.60 0.10 -8.12
C MET A 155 -10.07 -0.13 -9.55
N GLY A 156 -10.92 0.79 -10.03
CA GLY A 156 -11.66 0.54 -11.25
C GLY A 156 -10.66 0.37 -12.35
N ILE A 157 -11.13 -0.12 -13.48
CA ILE A 157 -10.27 -0.04 -14.65
C ILE A 157 -9.91 1.44 -14.81
N VAL A 158 -8.61 1.77 -14.83
CA VAL A 158 -8.20 3.17 -14.97
C VAL A 158 -8.72 3.67 -16.32
N GLY A 159 -9.41 4.82 -16.29
CA GLY A 159 -10.21 5.34 -17.41
C GLY A 159 -11.69 4.91 -17.42
N ASP A 160 -12.12 3.96 -16.59
CA ASP A 160 -13.53 3.57 -16.41
C ASP A 160 -14.16 4.45 -15.32
N THR A 161 -14.71 5.57 -15.77
CA THR A 161 -15.22 6.66 -14.91
C THR A 161 -16.72 6.53 -14.65
N ASN A 162 -17.37 5.51 -15.20
CA ASN A 162 -18.77 5.19 -14.92
C ASN A 162 -18.95 3.83 -14.20
N ASP A 163 -17.87 3.08 -13.98
CA ASP A 163 -17.81 1.76 -13.33
C ASP A 163 -18.64 0.69 -14.03
N ASP A 164 -18.78 0.76 -15.36
CA ASP A 164 -19.51 -0.23 -16.16
C ASP A 164 -18.66 -1.46 -16.54
N GLY A 165 -17.37 -1.44 -16.20
CA GLY A 165 -16.41 -2.51 -16.45
C GLY A 165 -15.71 -2.40 -17.80
N PHE A 166 -15.92 -1.32 -18.57
CA PHE A 166 -15.30 -1.11 -19.87
C PHE A 166 -14.87 0.34 -20.08
N VAL A 167 -13.59 0.57 -20.37
CA VAL A 167 -13.14 1.88 -20.87
C VAL A 167 -13.63 2.06 -22.31
N SER A 168 -14.58 2.96 -22.50
CA SER A 168 -15.29 3.17 -23.75
C SER A 168 -15.69 4.62 -23.95
N THR A 169 -16.43 4.90 -25.02
CA THR A 169 -16.99 6.24 -25.25
C THR A 169 -18.02 6.65 -24.19
N LEU A 170 -18.55 5.70 -23.41
CA LEU A 170 -19.47 6.00 -22.31
C LEU A 170 -18.77 6.66 -21.11
N ASP A 171 -17.44 6.59 -21.06
CA ASP A 171 -16.64 7.25 -20.04
C ASP A 171 -16.34 8.72 -20.33
N ILE A 172 -16.62 9.21 -21.54
CA ILE A 172 -16.22 10.56 -21.95
C ILE A 172 -16.88 11.65 -21.09
N ASP A 173 -18.20 11.56 -20.92
CA ASP A 173 -18.96 12.55 -20.13
C ASP A 173 -18.55 12.53 -18.64
N PRO A 174 -18.45 11.37 -17.96
CA PRO A 174 -17.94 11.32 -16.58
C PRO A 174 -16.47 11.75 -16.47
N PHE A 175 -15.59 11.40 -17.42
CA PHE A 175 -14.20 11.84 -17.44
C PHE A 175 -14.06 13.36 -17.55
N VAL A 176 -14.86 14.00 -18.43
CA VAL A 176 -14.89 15.47 -18.53
C VAL A 176 -15.45 16.10 -17.26
N LEU A 177 -16.45 15.49 -16.63
CA LEU A 177 -17.00 15.97 -15.37
C LEU A 177 -15.96 15.88 -14.24
N ALA A 178 -15.23 14.77 -14.14
CA ALA A 178 -14.13 14.60 -13.19
C ALA A 178 -13.03 15.67 -13.36
N LEU A 179 -12.69 16.04 -14.60
CA LEU A 179 -11.71 17.08 -14.90
C LEU A 179 -12.19 18.50 -14.59
N THR A 180 -13.46 18.80 -14.83
CA THR A 180 -13.98 20.17 -14.81
C THR A 180 -14.71 20.53 -13.52
N ASN A 181 -15.28 19.55 -12.83
CA ASN A 181 -15.99 19.72 -11.57
C ASN A 181 -16.01 18.41 -10.75
N PRO A 182 -14.89 18.09 -10.06
CA PRO A 182 -14.78 16.90 -9.22
C PRO A 182 -15.92 16.74 -8.21
N ALA A 183 -16.34 17.83 -7.57
CA ALA A 183 -17.43 17.79 -6.59
C ALA A 183 -18.79 17.38 -7.20
N ALA A 184 -19.05 17.78 -8.45
CA ALA A 184 -20.25 17.34 -9.16
C ALA A 184 -20.12 15.90 -9.67
N TYR A 185 -18.91 15.47 -10.03
CA TYR A 185 -18.62 14.08 -10.36
C TYR A 185 -18.92 13.16 -9.16
N ASP A 186 -18.39 13.47 -7.97
CA ASP A 186 -18.60 12.68 -6.75
C ASP A 186 -20.09 12.59 -6.37
N ALA A 187 -20.86 13.65 -6.62
CA ALA A 187 -22.30 13.66 -6.38
C ALA A 187 -23.09 12.82 -7.40
N MET A 188 -22.64 12.74 -8.66
CA MET A 188 -23.30 11.97 -9.72
C MET A 188 -22.89 10.50 -9.74
N TYR A 189 -21.66 10.19 -9.31
CA TYR A 189 -21.03 8.87 -9.34
C TYR A 189 -20.55 8.47 -7.94
N PRO A 190 -21.46 8.34 -6.94
CA PRO A 190 -21.07 8.10 -5.56
C PRO A 190 -20.35 6.76 -5.40
N GLY A 191 -19.18 6.78 -4.75
CA GLY A 191 -18.33 5.60 -4.56
C GLY A 191 -17.40 5.29 -5.72
N ILE A 192 -17.51 6.00 -6.85
CA ILE A 192 -16.55 5.92 -7.95
C ILE A 192 -15.48 6.98 -7.71
N ARG A 193 -14.24 6.52 -7.55
CA ARG A 193 -13.08 7.35 -7.28
C ARG A 193 -12.75 8.27 -8.46
N VAL A 194 -12.59 9.57 -8.20
CA VAL A 194 -12.20 10.56 -9.23
C VAL A 194 -10.83 10.25 -9.83
N GLU A 195 -9.96 9.59 -9.06
CA GLU A 195 -8.63 9.15 -9.45
C GLU A 195 -8.64 8.11 -10.57
N ARG A 196 -9.80 7.55 -10.92
CA ARG A 196 -9.91 6.73 -12.13
C ARG A 196 -9.70 7.55 -13.41
N ALA A 197 -9.87 8.87 -13.35
CA ALA A 197 -9.55 9.79 -14.44
C ALA A 197 -8.05 10.12 -14.53
N ASP A 198 -7.23 9.77 -13.53
CA ASP A 198 -5.77 9.85 -13.57
C ASP A 198 -5.23 8.64 -14.34
N ILE A 199 -5.24 8.75 -15.66
CA ILE A 199 -4.88 7.65 -16.56
C ILE A 199 -3.40 7.65 -16.93
N ASN A 200 -2.70 8.76 -16.69
CA ASN A 200 -1.24 8.81 -16.79
C ASN A 200 -0.53 8.36 -15.50
N MET A 201 -1.28 8.15 -14.41
CA MET A 201 -0.83 7.68 -13.09
C MET A 201 0.18 8.62 -12.43
N ASP A 202 0.05 9.92 -12.63
CA ASP A 202 0.91 10.94 -12.00
C ASP A 202 0.36 11.48 -10.67
N LEU A 203 -0.75 10.90 -10.19
CA LEU A 203 -1.50 11.26 -9.00
C LEU A 203 -2.27 12.59 -9.10
N VAL A 204 -2.41 13.15 -10.30
CA VAL A 204 -3.09 14.42 -10.52
C VAL A 204 -4.02 14.36 -11.73
N VAL A 205 -5.34 14.31 -11.48
CA VAL A 205 -6.35 14.42 -12.55
C VAL A 205 -6.30 15.82 -13.19
N ASN A 206 -5.80 15.90 -14.42
CA ASN A 206 -5.62 17.16 -15.14
C ASN A 206 -5.64 16.98 -16.68
N THR A 207 -5.34 18.03 -17.44
CA THR A 207 -5.42 17.99 -18.90
C THR A 207 -4.40 17.04 -19.55
N LEU A 208 -3.37 16.60 -18.83
CA LEU A 208 -2.40 15.59 -19.28
C LEU A 208 -3.04 14.21 -19.44
N ASP A 209 -4.11 13.90 -18.70
CA ASP A 209 -4.84 12.63 -18.77
C ASP A 209 -5.61 12.44 -20.08
N ILE A 210 -6.04 13.54 -20.70
CA ILE A 210 -6.88 13.53 -21.91
C ILE A 210 -6.21 12.73 -23.03
N GLN A 211 -4.90 12.90 -23.21
CA GLN A 211 -4.18 12.23 -24.30
C GLN A 211 -4.15 10.71 -24.12
N PHE A 212 -3.97 10.25 -22.89
CA PHE A 212 -3.94 8.82 -22.58
C PHE A 212 -5.34 8.20 -22.67
N PHE A 213 -6.37 8.92 -22.22
CA PHE A 213 -7.76 8.50 -22.34
C PHE A 213 -8.19 8.30 -23.80
N VAL A 214 -7.84 9.26 -24.67
CA VAL A 214 -8.08 9.15 -26.12
C VAL A 214 -7.33 7.95 -26.72
N GLN A 215 -6.06 7.73 -26.32
CA GLN A 215 -5.27 6.59 -26.81
C GLN A 215 -5.93 5.24 -26.47
N VAL A 216 -6.43 5.09 -25.24
CA VAL A 216 -7.10 3.87 -24.78
C VAL A 216 -8.38 3.61 -25.57
N ILE A 217 -9.27 4.61 -25.70
CA ILE A 217 -10.56 4.42 -26.39
C ILE A 217 -10.40 4.22 -27.91
N THR A 218 -9.37 4.84 -28.52
CA THR A 218 -9.13 4.71 -29.96
C THR A 218 -8.26 3.50 -30.34
N GLY A 219 -7.71 2.78 -29.36
CA GLY A 219 -6.76 1.69 -29.60
C GLY A 219 -5.44 2.15 -30.23
N ALA A 220 -5.16 3.46 -30.19
CA ALA A 220 -3.90 4.02 -30.62
C ALA A 220 -2.88 3.79 -29.49
N GLY A 221 -2.38 2.57 -29.38
CA GLY A 221 -1.25 2.27 -28.49
C GLY A 221 -0.09 3.24 -28.78
N VAL A 222 0.73 3.52 -27.76
CA VAL A 222 1.97 4.29 -27.87
C VAL A 222 2.93 3.60 -28.86
N ALA A 223 2.68 3.79 -30.15
CA ALA A 223 3.76 3.90 -31.11
C ALA A 223 4.53 5.12 -30.62
N ALA A 224 5.67 4.87 -29.97
CA ALA A 224 6.72 5.86 -29.85
C ALA A 224 6.92 6.42 -31.25
N THR A 225 6.30 7.57 -31.54
CA THR A 225 6.55 8.30 -32.77
C THR A 225 8.02 8.66 -32.70
N PRO A 226 8.89 8.14 -33.58
CA PRO A 226 10.20 8.73 -33.72
C PRO A 226 9.93 10.17 -34.14
N GLU A 227 10.30 11.12 -33.30
CA GLU A 227 10.12 12.53 -33.60
C GLU A 227 10.75 12.83 -34.98
N PRO A 228 10.22 13.80 -35.75
CA PRO A 228 10.67 14.06 -37.12
C PRO A 228 12.17 14.45 -37.22
N ALA A 229 12.86 14.65 -36.11
CA ALA A 229 14.31 14.80 -36.07
C ALA A 229 15.10 13.49 -36.27
N SER A 230 14.50 12.31 -36.05
CA SER A 230 15.16 11.02 -36.29
C SER A 230 15.09 10.57 -37.76
N LEU A 231 14.20 11.15 -38.58
CA LEU A 231 14.16 10.89 -40.03
C LEU A 231 15.21 11.68 -40.82
N ALA A 232 16.00 12.55 -40.17
CA ALA A 232 17.02 13.38 -40.82
C ALA A 232 18.45 12.79 -40.78
N ILE A 233 18.66 11.64 -40.12
CA ILE A 233 19.98 10.94 -40.10
C ILE A 233 19.84 9.46 -40.51
N ALA A 234 18.83 9.12 -41.32
CA ALA A 234 18.73 7.82 -41.99
C ALA A 234 19.04 7.88 -43.50
N GLY A 235 19.57 9.02 -43.98
CA GLY A 235 19.88 9.26 -45.39
C GLY A 235 21.36 9.17 -45.79
N ALA A 236 22.27 8.87 -44.85
CA ALA A 236 23.69 8.74 -45.17
C ALA A 236 24.30 7.63 -44.33
N LEU A 237 24.41 6.45 -44.93
CA LEU A 237 25.50 5.46 -44.81
C LEU A 237 24.95 4.13 -45.35
N GLY A 238 24.94 4.01 -46.68
CA GLY A 238 24.76 2.72 -47.33
C GLY A 238 25.92 1.78 -46.96
N GLY A 239 25.60 0.63 -46.38
CA GLY A 239 26.55 -0.42 -46.06
C GLY A 239 25.83 -1.76 -45.94
N ALA A 240 25.91 -2.57 -46.99
CA ALA A 240 25.22 -3.84 -47.15
C ALA A 240 25.47 -4.82 -45.98
N TRP A 241 24.42 -5.18 -45.25
CA TRP A 241 24.42 -6.37 -44.40
C TRP A 241 24.18 -7.61 -45.25
N ARG A 242 25.18 -8.49 -45.32
CA ARG A 242 25.04 -9.86 -45.85
C ARG A 242 24.57 -10.77 -44.70
N PRO A 243 23.51 -11.59 -44.87
CA PRO A 243 23.10 -12.50 -43.82
C PRO A 243 24.13 -13.62 -43.63
N CYS A 244 24.50 -13.87 -42.37
CA CYS A 244 25.35 -14.98 -41.96
C CYS A 244 24.53 -16.29 -42.00
N PRO A 245 25.03 -17.40 -42.59
CA PRO A 245 24.26 -18.64 -42.67
C PRO A 245 24.23 -19.35 -41.31
N ALA A 246 23.04 -19.81 -40.92
CA ALA A 246 22.81 -20.59 -39.71
C ALA A 246 23.66 -21.87 -39.70
N ARG A 247 24.37 -22.11 -38.60
CA ARG A 247 25.17 -23.32 -38.37
C ARG A 247 24.28 -24.42 -37.78
N PRO A 248 24.30 -25.67 -38.28
CA PRO A 248 23.42 -26.72 -37.79
C PRO A 248 23.85 -27.22 -36.41
N VAL A 249 22.84 -27.45 -35.55
CA VAL A 249 22.95 -28.03 -34.20
C VAL A 249 23.38 -29.49 -34.31
N ARG A 250 24.46 -29.86 -33.61
CA ARG A 250 24.92 -31.25 -33.47
C ARG A 250 24.57 -31.77 -32.09
N THR A 251 23.63 -32.72 -32.03
CA THR A 251 23.33 -33.54 -30.85
C THR A 251 24.53 -34.43 -30.53
N VAL A 252 24.96 -34.47 -29.26
CA VAL A 252 25.95 -35.43 -28.76
C VAL A 252 25.30 -36.23 -27.64
N THR A 253 25.04 -37.50 -27.93
CA THR A 253 24.72 -38.56 -26.99
C THR A 253 26.01 -39.23 -26.50
N GLY A 254 26.19 -39.32 -25.17
CA GLY A 254 26.82 -40.40 -24.40
C GLY A 254 28.28 -40.81 -24.67
N GLY A 255 29.05 -40.95 -23.59
CA GLY A 255 30.12 -41.96 -23.52
C GLY A 255 31.46 -41.52 -22.92
N GLU A 256 31.65 -41.93 -21.67
CA GLU A 256 32.90 -42.42 -21.07
C GLU A 256 33.99 -41.44 -20.56
N SER A 257 34.26 -41.63 -19.26
CA SER A 257 35.37 -41.11 -18.47
C SER A 257 36.66 -41.94 -18.74
N PRO A 258 37.85 -41.36 -18.52
CA PRO A 258 38.73 -42.00 -17.54
C PRO A 258 39.51 -41.02 -16.64
N LEU A 259 40.03 -41.65 -15.58
CA LEU A 259 40.74 -41.17 -14.40
C LEU A 259 42.20 -40.71 -14.64
N ARG A 260 42.76 -40.07 -13.58
CA ARG A 260 44.20 -39.99 -13.19
C ARG A 260 45.08 -39.04 -14.03
N ASP A 261 46.00 -38.22 -13.53
CA ASP A 261 46.76 -38.03 -12.27
C ASP A 261 46.95 -36.49 -12.07
N GLY A 262 47.06 -35.84 -10.91
CA GLY A 262 47.86 -36.16 -9.73
C GLY A 262 49.20 -35.40 -9.75
N VAL A 263 49.25 -34.08 -9.43
CA VAL A 263 50.47 -33.41 -8.91
C VAL A 263 50.09 -32.19 -8.05
N VAL A 264 50.55 -32.21 -6.79
CA VAL A 264 50.68 -31.08 -5.86
C VAL A 264 52.16 -30.67 -5.85
N PRO A 265 52.52 -29.40 -5.60
CA PRO A 265 53.76 -29.14 -4.89
C PRO A 265 53.53 -28.33 -3.61
N ALA A 266 54.18 -28.82 -2.56
CA ALA A 266 54.47 -28.10 -1.33
C ALA A 266 55.60 -27.08 -1.59
N TYR A 267 55.50 -25.89 -1.01
CA TYR A 267 56.27 -25.42 0.16
C TYR A 267 55.58 -24.19 0.73
#